data_AF-A0A920BIN4-F1
#
_entry.id   AF-A0A920BIN4-F1
#
_cell.length_a   1.000
_cell.length_b   1.000
_cell.length_c   1.000
_cell.angle_alpha   90.00
_cell.angle_beta   90.00
_cell.angle_gamma   90.00
#
_symmetry.space_group_name_H-M   'P 1'
#
loop_
_entity.id
_entity.type
_entity.pdbx_description
1 polymer ?
#
loop_
_entity_poly.entity_id
_entity_poly.type
_entity_poly.pdbx_seq_one_letter_code
_entity_poly.pdbx_strand_id
1 'polypeptide(L)'
;MGEALSNARQRIDKGPTKSSIVAYVLLKFIARFAFFLYFRLFVRNSKALPKNGPVIVSPVHRSNLDVPMMGAVFQRKLHYLGKKGH
;
A
#
# COMPACT_ATOMS: atom_id res chain seq x y z
N MET A 1 -4.93 10.70 27.95
CA MET A 1 -4.44 9.57 27.10
C MET A 1 -5.58 8.67 26.61
N GLY A 2 -6.59 8.35 27.43
CA GLY A 2 -7.71 7.44 27.05
C GLY A 2 -8.62 7.93 25.92
N GLU A 3 -8.96 9.22 25.89
CA GLU A 3 -9.83 9.78 24.84
C GLU A 3 -9.19 9.84 23.45
N ALA A 4 -7.88 10.01 23.39
CA ALA A 4 -7.15 9.96 22.11
C ALA A 4 -7.12 8.54 21.54
N LEU A 5 -6.98 7.53 22.42
CA LEU A 5 -7.00 6.12 22.03
C LEU A 5 -8.41 5.65 21.64
N SER A 6 -9.46 6.11 22.32
CA SER A 6 -10.84 5.77 21.98
C SER A 6 -11.25 6.37 20.63
N ASN A 7 -10.92 7.64 20.36
CA ASN A 7 -11.14 8.29 19.07
C ASN A 7 -10.36 7.61 17.94
N ALA A 8 -9.11 7.20 18.18
CA ALA A 8 -8.31 6.47 17.21
C ALA A 8 -8.94 5.10 16.87
N ARG A 9 -9.41 4.35 17.88
CA ARG A 9 -10.16 3.10 17.69
C ARG A 9 -11.43 3.31 16.89
N GLN A 10 -12.23 4.32 17.25
CA GLN A 10 -13.49 4.61 16.57
C GLN A 10 -13.28 4.94 15.08
N ARG A 11 -12.17 5.61 14.72
CA ARG A 11 -11.80 5.85 13.31
C ARG A 11 -11.36 4.58 12.57
N ILE A 12 -10.71 3.64 13.25
CA ILE A 12 -10.36 2.33 12.69
C ILE A 12 -11.63 1.50 12.46
N ASP A 13 -12.55 1.51 13.42
CA ASP A 13 -13.79 0.72 13.40
C ASP A 13 -14.81 1.21 12.37
N LYS A 14 -14.81 2.52 12.07
CA LYS A 14 -15.76 3.10 11.11
C LYS A 14 -15.57 2.59 9.68
N GLY A 15 -14.44 1.92 9.39
CA GLY A 15 -14.15 1.34 8.09
C GLY A 15 -14.03 2.38 6.97
N PRO A 16 -13.41 2.04 5.83
CA PRO A 16 -13.37 2.94 4.69
C PRO A 16 -14.75 3.04 4.03
N THR A 17 -15.19 4.26 3.72
CA THR A 17 -16.39 4.52 2.91
C THR A 17 -16.25 3.87 1.54
N LYS A 18 -17.36 3.37 0.97
CA LYS A 18 -17.37 2.73 -0.37
C LYS A 18 -16.75 3.61 -1.46
N SER A 19 -17.03 4.92 -1.44
CA SER A 19 -16.44 5.90 -2.37
C SER A 19 -14.92 5.96 -2.25
N SER A 20 -14.38 5.95 -1.02
CA SER A 20 -12.93 5.93 -0.78
C SER A 20 -12.27 4.66 -1.29
N ILE A 21 -12.94 3.51 -1.19
CA ILE A 21 -12.45 2.23 -1.75
C ILE A 21 -12.39 2.34 -3.28
N VAL A 22 -13.45 2.83 -3.92
CA VAL A 22 -13.50 2.99 -5.38
C VAL A 22 -12.42 3.97 -5.86
N ALA A 23 -12.31 5.13 -5.21
CA ALA A 23 -11.27 6.10 -5.51
C ALA A 23 -9.86 5.53 -5.33
N TYR A 24 -9.64 4.76 -4.25
CA TYR A 24 -8.36 4.07 -4.01
C TYR A 24 -8.04 3.07 -5.12
N VAL A 25 -8.99 2.22 -5.52
CA VAL A 25 -8.80 1.25 -6.59
C VAL A 25 -8.50 1.96 -7.91
N LEU A 26 -9.26 3.00 -8.24
CA LEU A 26 -9.04 3.78 -9.47
C LEU A 26 -7.66 4.42 -9.50
N LEU A 27 -7.27 5.13 -8.43
CA LEU A 27 -5.95 5.76 -8.33
C LEU A 27 -4.83 4.71 -8.39
N LYS A 28 -5.02 3.56 -7.75
CA LYS A 28 -4.08 2.43 -7.79
C LYS A 28 -3.90 1.90 -9.22
N PHE A 29 -4.98 1.76 -9.99
CA PHE A 29 -4.92 1.34 -11.38
C PHE A 29 -4.21 2.37 -12.27
N ILE A 30 -4.52 3.66 -12.10
CA ILE A 30 -3.87 4.75 -12.83
C ILE A 30 -2.37 4.77 -12.54
N ALA A 31 -1.98 4.72 -11.25
CA ALA A 31 -0.58 4.69 -10.85
C ALA A 31 0.14 3.46 -11.44
N ARG A 32 -0.48 2.28 -11.35
CA ARG A 32 0.08 1.05 -11.92
C ARG A 32 0.30 1.18 -13.43
N PHE A 33 -0.64 1.76 -14.16
CA PHE A 33 -0.52 1.97 -15.60
C PHE A 33 0.60 2.96 -15.93
N ALA A 34 0.67 4.09 -15.22
CA ALA A 34 1.76 5.05 -15.36
C ALA A 34 3.12 4.40 -15.11
N PHE A 35 3.29 3.72 -13.98
CA PHE A 35 4.53 3.02 -13.66
C PHE A 35 4.87 1.95 -14.71
N PHE A 36 3.89 1.18 -15.18
CA PHE A 36 4.10 0.19 -16.23
C PHE A 36 4.58 0.81 -17.54
N LEU A 37 4.02 1.95 -17.95
CA LEU A 37 4.39 2.62 -19.20
C LEU A 37 5.77 3.27 -19.10
N TYR A 38 6.06 3.97 -18.00
CA TYR A 38 7.33 4.68 -17.80
C TYR A 38 8.51 3.73 -17.52
N PHE A 39 8.33 2.74 -16.64
CA PHE A 39 9.42 1.86 -16.17
C PHE A 39 9.40 0.47 -16.81
N ARG A 40 8.41 0.17 -17.67
CA ARG A 40 8.25 -1.16 -18.28
C ARG A 40 8.24 -2.29 -17.24
N LEU A 41 7.53 -2.05 -16.14
CA LEU A 41 7.51 -2.92 -14.96
C LEU A 41 7.09 -4.35 -15.29
N PHE A 42 7.87 -5.32 -14.81
CA PHE A 42 7.56 -6.73 -14.92
C PHE A 42 7.45 -7.37 -13.55
N VAL A 43 6.30 -7.98 -13.26
CA VAL A 43 6.05 -8.67 -11.99
C VAL A 43 6.29 -10.16 -12.19
N ARG A 44 7.32 -10.68 -11.52
CA ARG A 44 7.62 -12.11 -11.51
C ARG A 44 7.13 -12.74 -10.21
N ASN A 45 6.75 -14.01 -10.29
CA ASN A 45 6.49 -14.86 -9.13
C ASN A 45 5.46 -14.31 -8.13
N SER A 46 4.44 -13.59 -8.60
CA SER A 46 3.39 -13.04 -7.73
C SER A 46 2.63 -14.14 -6.96
N LYS A 47 2.54 -15.34 -7.52
CA LYS A 47 1.86 -16.50 -6.91
C LYS A 47 2.57 -17.05 -5.67
N ALA A 48 3.87 -16.80 -5.50
CA ALA A 48 4.61 -17.23 -4.31
C ALA A 48 4.30 -16.38 -3.08
N LEU A 49 3.65 -15.21 -3.26
CA LEU A 49 3.26 -14.36 -2.15
C LEU A 49 2.12 -15.04 -1.36
N PRO A 50 2.27 -15.25 -0.03
CA PRO A 50 1.22 -15.81 0.78
C PRO A 50 -0.05 -14.95 0.73
N LYS A 51 -1.18 -15.59 0.35
CA LYS A 51 -2.50 -14.93 0.30
C LYS A 51 -2.94 -14.46 1.69
N ASN A 52 -2.63 -15.26 2.70
CA ASN A 52 -3.00 -15.05 4.09
C ASN A 52 -1.75 -15.05 4.98
N GLY A 53 -1.88 -14.48 6.16
CA GLY A 53 -0.79 -14.41 7.15
C GLY A 53 0.12 -13.18 6.99
N PRO A 54 0.99 -12.95 7.98
CA PRO A 54 1.95 -11.85 7.96
C PRO A 54 3.04 -12.10 6.91
N VAL A 55 3.43 -11.04 6.19
CA VAL A 55 4.53 -11.08 5.22
C VAL A 55 5.36 -9.83 5.40
N ILE A 56 6.67 -10.01 5.54
CA ILE A 56 7.64 -8.91 5.53
C ILE A 56 8.21 -8.83 4.12
N VAL A 57 8.13 -7.64 3.53
CA VAL A 57 8.69 -7.36 2.21
C VAL A 57 9.87 -6.42 2.43
N SER A 58 11.05 -6.83 1.97
CA SER A 58 12.27 -6.01 2.04
C SER A 58 12.70 -5.65 0.61
N PRO A 59 12.31 -4.47 0.09
CA PRO A 59 12.76 -4.00 -1.21
C PRO A 59 14.21 -3.54 -1.13
N VAL A 60 14.98 -3.77 -2.20
CA VAL A 60 16.24 -3.07 -2.42
C VAL A 60 15.88 -1.61 -2.71
N HIS A 61 15.97 -0.74 -1.70
CA HIS A 61 15.56 0.66 -1.79
C HIS A 61 16.49 1.42 -2.74
N ARG A 62 16.02 1.70 -3.95
CA ARG A 62 16.73 2.42 -5.01
C ARG A 62 16.24 3.85 -5.12
N SER A 63 14.98 4.12 -4.80
CA SER A 63 14.38 5.46 -4.91
C SER A 63 13.18 5.66 -3.98
N ASN A 64 12.82 6.92 -3.76
CA ASN A 64 11.59 7.28 -3.03
C ASN A 64 10.31 6.85 -3.78
N LEU A 65 10.41 6.58 -5.09
CA LEU A 65 9.29 6.09 -5.90
C LEU A 65 9.01 4.61 -5.72
N ASP A 66 9.89 3.88 -5.03
CA ASP A 66 9.71 2.45 -4.78
C ASP A 66 8.46 2.21 -3.91
N VAL A 67 8.17 3.11 -2.97
CA VAL A 67 7.00 3.02 -2.09
C VAL A 67 5.68 3.15 -2.87
N PRO A 68 5.44 4.21 -3.66
CA PRO A 68 4.21 4.30 -4.45
C PRO A 68 4.13 3.21 -5.53
N MET A 69 5.26 2.83 -6.12
CA MET A 69 5.31 1.74 -7.11
C MET A 69 4.88 0.40 -6.49
N MET A 70 5.45 0.04 -5.34
CA MET A 70 5.09 -1.18 -4.60
C MET A 70 3.63 -1.14 -4.18
N GLY A 71 3.13 -0.01 -3.71
CA GLY A 71 1.72 0.18 -3.35
C GLY A 71 0.75 -0.02 -4.52
N ALA A 72 1.16 0.39 -5.72
CA ALA A 72 0.37 0.23 -6.95
C ALA A 72 0.33 -1.22 -7.43
N VAL A 73 1.45 -1.95 -7.31
CA VAL A 73 1.59 -3.30 -7.85
C VAL A 73 1.16 -4.40 -6.88
N PHE A 74 1.32 -4.21 -5.57
CA PHE A 74 1.02 -5.25 -4.59
C PHE A 74 -0.45 -5.64 -4.56
N GLN A 75 -0.73 -6.93 -4.36
CA GLN A 75 -2.10 -7.46 -4.32
C GLN A 75 -2.80 -7.23 -2.96
N ARG A 76 -2.03 -7.05 -1.89
CA ARG A 76 -2.52 -6.85 -0.52
C ARG A 76 -2.16 -5.46 0.00
N LYS A 77 -2.88 -5.00 1.03
CA LYS A 77 -2.56 -3.76 1.74
C LYS A 77 -1.15 -3.86 2.33
N LEU A 78 -0.31 -2.89 2.02
CA LEU A 78 1.05 -2.77 2.56
C LEU A 78 1.05 -1.80 3.74
N HIS A 79 1.83 -2.15 4.75
CA HIS A 79 2.14 -1.29 5.89
C HIS A 79 3.63 -0.96 5.82
N TYR A 80 3.95 0.31 5.64
CA TYR A 80 5.33 0.77 5.49
C TYR A 80 5.89 1.19 6.84
N LEU A 81 7.11 0.76 7.11
CA LEU A 81 7.92 1.21 8.25
C LEU A 81 8.80 2.35 7.77
N GLY A 82 8.32 3.59 7.95
CA GLY A 82 9.08 4.80 7.65
C GLY A 82 9.66 5.41 8.92
N LYS A 83 10.89 5.92 8.84
CA LYS A 83 11.44 6.80 9.89
C LYS A 83 10.72 8.15 9.80
N LYS A 84 10.33 8.73 10.94
CA LYS A 84 9.86 10.12 10.97
C LYS A 84 11.01 11.03 10.50
N GLY A 85 10.74 11.88 9.51
CA GLY A 85 11.66 12.95 9.12
C GLY A 85 11.97 13.83 10.32
N HIS A 86 13.25 14.21 10.46
CA HIS A 86 13.73 15.15 11.47
C HIS A 86 13.22 16.56 11.18
#